data_AF-A0A7X7IAZ7-F1
#
_entry.id   AF-A0A7X7IAZ7-F1
#
_cell.length_a   1.000
_cell.length_b   1.000
_cell.length_c   1.000
_cell.angle_alpha   90.00
_cell.angle_beta   90.00
_cell.angle_gamma   90.00
#
_symmetry.space_group_name_H-M   'P 1'
#
loop_
_entity.id
_entity.type
_entity.pdbx_description
1 polymer ?
#
loop_
_entity_poly.entity_id
_entity_poly.type
_entity_poly.pdbx_seq_one_letter_code
_entity_poly.pdbx_strand_id
1 'polypeptide(L)'
;MPRMTITISAERQRALKEAAARRGTTITAIIDQSLELAGIRTRESAADIVSRARARSCLSEQEATDLALQETAKVRDAALAHGTSAAPRTERR
;
A
#
# COMPACT_ATOMS: atom_id res chain seq x y z
N MET A 1 15.01 -10.73 9.55
CA MET A 1 13.74 -11.20 8.93
C MET A 1 12.79 -11.56 10.07
N PRO A 2 11.60 -10.93 10.16
CA PRO A 2 10.57 -11.40 11.07
C PRO A 2 10.18 -12.84 10.69
N ARG A 3 10.03 -13.71 11.69
CA ARG A 3 9.63 -15.11 11.48
C ARG A 3 8.16 -15.24 11.87
N MET A 4 7.35 -15.81 10.98
CA MET A 4 5.93 -16.05 11.19
C MET A 4 5.61 -17.52 10.93
N THR A 5 4.76 -18.10 11.79
CA THR A 5 4.17 -19.42 11.57
C THR A 5 2.73 -19.21 11.10
N ILE A 6 2.39 -19.80 9.96
CA ILE A 6 1.02 -19.79 9.42
C ILE A 6 0.49 -21.22 9.41
N THR A 7 -0.81 -21.39 9.64
CA THR A 7 -1.47 -22.68 9.49
C THR A 7 -2.13 -22.74 8.11
N ILE A 8 -1.80 -23.75 7.32
CA ILE A 8 -2.39 -24.02 6.00
C ILE A 8 -2.75 -25.50 5.90
N SER A 9 -3.70 -25.85 5.04
CA SER A 9 -4.03 -27.26 4.75
C SER A 9 -2.82 -28.02 4.19
N ALA A 10 -2.70 -29.31 4.52
CA ALA A 10 -1.63 -30.18 4.01
C ALA A 10 -1.55 -30.22 2.47
N GLU A 11 -2.70 -30.18 1.79
CA GLU A 11 -2.79 -30.14 0.32
C GLU A 11 -2.11 -28.88 -0.25
N ARG A 12 -2.45 -27.70 0.28
CA ARG A 12 -1.81 -26.43 -0.10
C ARG A 12 -0.31 -26.41 0.21
N GLN A 13 0.11 -26.99 1.33
CA GLN A 13 1.54 -27.10 1.64
C GLN A 13 2.29 -27.92 0.59
N ARG A 14 1.70 -29.04 0.14
CA ARG A 14 2.28 -29.88 -0.91
C ARG A 14 2.35 -29.15 -2.24
N ALA A 15 1.25 -28.53 -2.67
CA ALA A 15 1.19 -27.74 -3.89
C ALA A 15 2.23 -26.60 -3.90
N LEU A 16 2.41 -25.92 -2.76
CA LEU A 16 3.38 -24.84 -2.62
C LEU A 16 4.82 -25.34 -2.70
N LYS A 17 5.11 -26.51 -2.11
CA LYS A 17 6.41 -27.17 -2.21
C LYS A 17 6.74 -27.58 -3.65
N GLU A 18 5.78 -28.14 -4.37
CA GLU A 18 5.92 -28.52 -5.78
C GLU A 18 6.11 -27.27 -6.67
N ALA A 19 5.36 -26.21 -6.42
CA ALA A 19 5.51 -24.93 -7.13
C ALA A 19 6.89 -24.30 -6.90
N ALA A 20 7.40 -24.35 -5.67
CA ALA A 20 8.74 -23.88 -5.32
C ALA A 20 9.82 -24.66 -6.07
N ALA A 21 9.75 -25.99 -6.05
CA ALA A 21 10.67 -26.87 -6.76
C ALA A 21 10.64 -26.62 -8.28
N ARG A 22 9.44 -26.51 -8.87
CA ARG A 22 9.27 -26.25 -10.31
C ARG A 22 9.83 -24.90 -10.74
N ARG A 23 9.70 -23.87 -9.91
CA ARG A 23 10.19 -22.52 -10.19
C ARG A 23 11.68 -22.33 -9.84
N GLY A 24 12.30 -23.28 -9.15
CA GLY A 24 13.66 -23.12 -8.62
C GLY A 24 13.76 -22.02 -7.56
N THR A 25 12.69 -21.79 -6.79
CA THR A 25 12.64 -20.73 -5.76
C THR A 25 12.29 -21.31 -4.40
N THR A 26 12.36 -20.51 -3.34
CA THR A 26 11.93 -20.92 -2.01
C THR A 26 10.43 -20.68 -1.82
N ILE A 27 9.81 -21.44 -0.92
CA ILE A 27 8.43 -21.21 -0.50
C ILE A 27 8.24 -19.78 0.01
N THR A 28 9.21 -19.27 0.78
CA THR A 28 9.21 -17.88 1.27
C THR A 28 9.15 -16.87 0.13
N ALA A 29 9.97 -17.04 -0.91
CA ALA A 29 9.97 -16.13 -2.07
C ALA A 29 8.62 -16.14 -2.81
N ILE A 30 7.96 -17.30 -2.92
CA ILE A 30 6.62 -17.39 -3.50
C ILE A 30 5.60 -16.65 -2.63
N ILE A 31 5.68 -16.80 -1.31
CA ILE A 31 4.78 -16.11 -0.37
C ILE A 31 5.00 -14.61 -0.45
N ASP A 32 6.25 -14.15 -0.40
CA ASP A 32 6.58 -12.72 -0.47
C ASP A 32 6.06 -12.08 -1.77
N GLN A 33 6.26 -12.73 -2.91
CA GLN A 33 5.70 -12.27 -4.20
C GLN A 33 4.18 -12.26 -4.18
N SER A 34 3.55 -13.27 -3.56
CA SER A 34 2.09 -13.34 -3.47
C SER A 34 1.51 -12.24 -2.57
N LEU A 35 2.21 -11.90 -1.49
CA LEU A 35 1.83 -10.79 -0.59
C LEU A 35 1.96 -9.44 -1.32
N GLU A 36 3.02 -9.25 -2.10
CA GLU A 36 3.20 -8.06 -2.93
C GLU A 36 2.11 -7.92 -3.99
N LEU A 37 1.79 -9.02 -4.71
CA LEU A 37 0.69 -9.07 -5.69
C LEU A 37 -0.68 -8.81 -5.06
N ALA A 38 -0.89 -9.25 -3.83
CA ALA A 38 -2.10 -8.96 -3.05
C ALA A 38 -2.16 -7.51 -2.53
N GLY A 39 -1.12 -6.70 -2.78
CA GLY A 39 -1.03 -5.32 -2.29
C GLY A 39 -0.76 -5.23 -0.79
N ILE A 40 -0.41 -6.33 -0.13
CA ILE A 40 -0.06 -6.37 1.29
C ILE A 40 1.36 -5.85 1.44
N ARG A 41 1.46 -4.52 1.40
CA ARG A 41 2.69 -3.81 1.75
C ARG A 41 2.62 -3.43 3.22
N THR A 42 3.78 -3.37 3.87
CA THR A 42 3.86 -2.59 5.11
C THR A 42 3.28 -1.21 4.80
N ARG A 43 2.48 -0.66 5.72
CA ARG A 43 2.11 0.76 5.65
C ARG A 43 3.42 1.55 5.74
N GLU A 44 4.10 1.75 4.62
CA GLU A 44 4.99 2.90 4.51
C GLU A 44 4.11 4.08 4.88
N SER A 45 4.58 4.87 5.84
CA SER A 45 3.86 6.08 6.18
C SER A 45 3.70 6.88 4.89
N ALA A 46 2.56 7.53 4.69
CA ALA A 46 2.41 8.45 3.56
C ALA A 46 3.60 9.45 3.52
N ALA A 47 4.16 9.79 4.69
CA ALA A 47 5.38 10.57 4.83
C ALA A 47 6.62 9.93 4.17
N ASP A 48 6.82 8.62 4.30
CA ASP A 48 8.00 7.93 3.76
C ASP A 48 7.94 7.82 2.24
N ILE A 49 6.74 7.62 1.69
CA ILE A 49 6.50 7.62 0.24
C ILE A 49 6.79 9.01 -0.33
N VAL A 50 6.25 10.05 0.30
CA VAL A 50 6.46 11.44 -0.11
C VAL A 50 7.93 11.85 0.04
N SER A 51 8.61 11.44 1.11
CA SER A 51 10.02 11.75 1.35
C SER A 51 10.92 11.15 0.26
N ARG A 52 10.69 9.89 -0.13
CA ARG A 52 11.45 9.27 -1.22
C ARG A 52 11.13 9.90 -2.58
N ALA A 53 9.87 10.26 -2.83
CA ALA A 53 9.50 10.97 -4.04
C ALA A 53 10.18 12.34 -4.13
N ARG A 54 10.21 13.11 -3.03
CA ARG A 54 10.94 14.38 -2.94
C ARG A 54 12.42 14.22 -3.26
N ALA A 55 13.08 13.24 -2.64
CA ALA A 55 14.51 12.98 -2.87
C ALA A 55 14.87 12.62 -4.32
N ARG A 56 13.92 12.09 -5.10
CA ARG A 56 14.14 11.67 -6.50
C ARG A 56 13.56 12.63 -7.54
N SER A 57 12.84 13.67 -7.10
CA SER A 57 12.06 14.54 -7.99
C SER A 57 12.91 15.51 -8.81
N CYS A 58 14.13 15.82 -8.36
CA CYS A 58 15.00 16.86 -8.94
C CYS A 58 14.31 18.22 -9.14
N LEU A 59 13.20 18.47 -8.43
CA LEU A 59 12.45 19.72 -8.51
C LEU A 59 13.16 20.79 -7.68
N SER A 60 13.18 22.01 -8.20
CA SER A 60 13.51 23.18 -7.40
C SER A 60 12.45 23.40 -6.31
N GLU A 61 12.80 24.16 -5.27
CA GLU A 61 11.91 24.46 -4.15
C GLU A 61 10.60 25.13 -4.61
N GLN A 62 10.69 26.04 -5.59
CA GLN A 62 9.51 26.65 -6.22
C GLN A 62 8.61 25.60 -6.88
N GLU A 63 9.16 24.75 -7.74
CA GLU A 63 8.38 23.74 -8.48
C GLU A 63 7.72 22.71 -7.55
N ALA A 64 8.43 22.29 -6.49
CA ALA A 64 7.88 21.38 -5.50
C ALA A 64 6.71 22.02 -4.72
N THR A 65 6.79 23.32 -4.44
CA THR A 65 5.76 24.06 -3.72
C THR A 65 4.52 24.26 -4.59
N ASP A 66 4.72 24.67 -5.85
CA ASP A 66 3.62 24.85 -6.81
C ASP A 66 2.87 23.54 -7.04
N LEU A 67 3.59 22.42 -7.18
CA LEU A 67 2.98 21.10 -7.33
C LEU A 67 2.16 20.70 -6.09
N ALA A 68 2.69 20.95 -4.88
CA ALA A 68 1.98 20.64 -3.64
C ALA A 68 0.67 21.44 -3.49
N LEU A 69 0.68 22.71 -3.88
CA LEU A 69 -0.50 23.57 -3.86
C LEU A 69 -1.57 23.08 -4.86
N GLN A 70 -1.15 22.69 -6.07
CA GLN A 70 -2.05 22.16 -7.09
C GLN A 70 -2.73 20.85 -6.64
N GLU A 71 -1.97 19.90 -6.10
CA GLU A 71 -2.53 18.63 -5.63
C GLU A 71 -3.46 18.82 -4.42
N THR A 72 -3.11 19.73 -3.50
CA THR A 72 -3.98 20.08 -2.36
C THR A 72 -5.29 20.72 -2.81
N ALA A 73 -5.25 21.59 -3.83
CA ALA A 73 -6.45 22.18 -4.41
C ALA A 73 -7.36 21.12 -5.04
N LYS A 74 -6.81 20.20 -5.86
CA LYS A 74 -7.57 19.09 -6.46
C LYS A 74 -8.26 18.20 -5.43
N VAL A 75 -7.56 17.86 -4.34
CA VAL A 75 -8.14 17.03 -3.26
C VAL A 75 -9.26 17.79 -2.54
N ARG A 76 -9.08 19.10 -2.31
CA ARG A 76 -10.12 19.93 -1.70
C ARG A 76 -11.35 20.03 -2.61
N ASP A 77 -11.15 20.25 -3.90
CA ASP A 77 -12.22 20.36 -4.89
C ASP A 77 -12.96 19.02 -5.04
N ALA A 78 -12.23 17.90 -5.06
CA ALA A 78 -12.82 16.56 -5.03
C ALA A 78 -13.60 16.30 -3.73
N ALA A 79 -13.08 16.71 -2.58
CA ALA A 79 -13.78 16.59 -1.30
C ALA A 79 -15.06 17.44 -1.25
N LEU A 80 -15.05 18.63 -1.85
CA LEU A 80 -16.24 19.47 -2.01
C LEU A 80 -17.26 18.82 -2.96
N ALA A 81 -16.80 18.17 -4.04
CA ALA A 81 -17.66 17.42 -4.95
C ALA A 81 -18.27 16.16 -4.32
N HIS A 82 -17.58 15.53 -3.37
CA HIS A 82 -18.08 14.37 -2.61
C HIS A 82 -18.86 14.74 -1.32
N GLY A 83 -18.97 16.04 -1.02
CA GLY A 83 -19.59 16.61 0.18
C GLY A 83 -21.12 16.69 0.20
N THR A 84 -21.84 15.68 -0.31
CA THR A 84 -23.28 15.48 -0.04
C THR A 84 -23.59 14.02 0.34
N SER A 85 -22.90 13.48 1.33
CA SER A 85 -23.37 12.29 2.06
C SER A 85 -22.77 12.23 3.47
N ALA A 86 -23.04 13.25 4.27
CA ALA A 86 -22.80 13.19 5.71
C ALA A 86 -23.91 13.92 6.47
N ALA A 87 -25.01 13.21 6.77
CA ALA A 87 -25.97 13.57 7.79
C ALA A 87 -26.57 12.28 8.41
N PRO A 88 -27.02 12.30 9.67
CA PRO A 88 -26.55 13.06 10.82
C PRO A 88 -26.08 12.16 11.98
N ARG A 89 -25.36 12.78 12.92
CA ARG A 89 -25.04 12.26 14.25
C ARG A 89 -26.28 11.67 14.90
N THR A 90 -26.26 10.36 15.18
CA THR A 90 -27.21 9.74 16.09
C THR A 90 -26.81 10.09 17.53
N GLU A 91 -27.48 11.10 18.07
CA GLU A 91 -27.68 11.20 19.51
C GLU A 91 -28.35 9.90 20.00
N ARG A 92 -27.72 9.19 20.93
CA ARG A 92 -28.43 8.24 21.79
C ARG A 92 -28.38 8.75 23.22
N ARG A 93 -29.57 9.10 23.69
CA ARG A 93 -29.98 9.16 25.10
C ARG A 93 -29.72 7.84 25.82
#